data_AF-M6K629-F1
#
_entry.id   AF-M6K629-F1
#
_cell.length_a   1.000
_cell.length_b   1.000
_cell.length_c   1.000
_cell.angle_alpha   90.00
_cell.angle_beta   90.00
_cell.angle_gamma   90.00
#
_symmetry.space_group_name_H-M   'P 1'
#
loop_
_entity.id
_entity.type
_entity.pdbx_description
1 polymer ?
#
loop_
_entity_poly.entity_id
_entity_poly.type
_entity_poly.pdbx_seq_one_letter_code
_entity_poly.pdbx_strand_id
1 'polypeptide(L)' 'MSYEEGSTELKHAEDLWIDHCEDFLRRGWTPRRWKDLPEYIKTERMKKYYAELKRRIEARDQEK' A
#
# COMPACT_ATOMS: atom_id res chain seq x y z
N MET A 1 31.80 4.79 -3.40
CA MET A 1 31.04 5.04 -4.64
C MET A 1 29.69 4.40 -4.45
N SER A 2 28.70 5.20 -4.09
CA SER A 2 27.40 4.75 -3.59
C SER A 2 26.34 5.00 -4.66
N TYR A 3 25.85 3.95 -5.31
CA TYR A 3 24.71 4.04 -6.22
C TYR A 3 23.67 2.94 -5.99
N GLU A 4 23.69 2.26 -4.84
CA GLU A 4 22.74 1.20 -4.51
C GLU A 4 21.81 1.53 -3.32
N GLU A 5 21.80 2.79 -2.83
CA GLU A 5 20.96 3.16 -1.68
C GLU A 5 19.51 3.51 -2.06
N GLY A 6 19.25 4.09 -3.23
CA GLY A 6 17.91 4.58 -3.58
C GLY A 6 16.85 3.48 -3.77
N SER A 7 17.24 2.29 -4.22
CA SER A 7 16.30 1.16 -4.40
C SER A 7 15.96 0.44 -3.10
N THR A 8 16.81 0.56 -2.09
CA THR A 8 16.62 -0.12 -0.80
C THR A 8 15.68 0.68 0.10
N GLU A 9 15.77 2.02 0.07
CA GLU A 9 14.85 2.89 0.81
C GLU A 9 13.40 2.79 0.29
N LEU A 10 13.21 2.70 -1.04
CA LEU A 10 11.88 2.52 -1.62
C LEU A 10 11.25 1.19 -1.21
N LYS A 11 12.01 0.09 -1.26
CA LYS A 11 11.51 -1.22 -0.82
C LYS A 11 11.10 -1.21 0.66
N HIS A 12 11.86 -0.53 1.50
CA HIS A 12 11.55 -0.42 2.92
C HIS A 12 10.28 0.42 3.16
N ALA A 13 10.12 1.52 2.42
CA ALA A 13 8.92 2.36 2.49
C ALA A 13 7.66 1.63 1.99
N GLU A 14 7.77 0.82 0.94
CA GLU A 14 6.68 -0.03 0.45
C GLU A 14 6.24 -1.04 1.51
N ASP A 15 7.18 -1.76 2.11
CA ASP A 15 6.90 -2.79 3.11
C ASP A 15 6.24 -2.20 4.36
N LEU A 16 6.79 -1.09 4.88
CA LEU A 16 6.20 -0.34 5.99
C LEU A 16 4.77 0.11 5.70
N TRP A 17 4.51 0.50 4.46
CA TRP A 17 3.19 0.99 4.08
C TRP A 17 2.19 -0.15 3.83
N ILE A 18 2.64 -1.31 3.37
CA ILE A 18 1.82 -2.54 3.32
C ILE A 18 1.43 -2.94 4.74
N ASP A 19 2.39 -3.01 5.67
CA ASP A 19 2.13 -3.35 7.08
C ASP A 19 1.14 -2.36 7.72
N HIS A 20 1.34 -1.06 7.48
CA HIS A 20 0.41 -0.02 7.91
C HIS A 20 -1.00 -0.20 7.30
N CYS A 21 -1.13 -0.57 6.03
CA CYS A 21 -2.43 -0.85 5.41
C CYS A 21 -3.11 -2.08 6.03
N GLU A 22 -2.35 -3.14 6.33
CA GLU A 22 -2.86 -4.35 6.96
C GLU A 22 -3.30 -4.11 8.41
N ASP A 23 -2.54 -3.35 9.20
CA ASP A 23 -2.93 -2.98 10.56
C ASP A 23 -4.22 -2.13 10.55
N PHE A 24 -4.35 -1.20 9.61
CA PHE A 24 -5.59 -0.44 9.41
C PHE A 24 -6.79 -1.36 9.09
N LEU A 25 -6.62 -2.27 8.13
CA LEU A 25 -7.67 -3.22 7.77
C LEU A 25 -8.06 -4.13 8.93
N ARG A 26 -7.09 -4.57 9.76
CA ARG A 26 -7.31 -5.36 10.98
C ARG A 26 -8.10 -4.57 12.03
N ARG A 27 -7.85 -3.27 12.15
CA ARG A 27 -8.62 -2.35 13.01
C ARG A 27 -9.99 -1.99 12.44
N GLY A 28 -10.35 -2.49 11.26
CA GLY A 28 -11.59 -2.16 10.57
C GLY A 28 -11.58 -0.76 9.93
N TRP A 29 -10.41 -0.14 9.83
CA TRP A 29 -10.22 1.16 9.20
C TRP A 29 -9.87 0.97 7.73
N THR A 30 -10.33 1.90 6.90
CA THR A 30 -9.98 1.91 5.48
C THR A 30 -8.68 2.69 5.31
N PRO A 31 -7.60 2.10 4.76
CA PRO A 31 -6.37 2.83 4.49
C PRO A 31 -6.63 4.00 3.52
N ARG A 32 -5.75 5.02 3.57
CA ARG A 32 -5.87 6.23 2.72
C ARG A 32 -6.04 5.86 1.25
N ARG A 33 -6.75 6.70 0.49
CA ARG A 33 -6.95 6.48 -0.95
C ARG A 33 -5.61 6.56 -1.69
N TRP A 34 -5.42 5.71 -2.70
CA TRP A 34 -4.25 5.74 -3.59
C TRP A 34 -3.91 7.14 -4.11
N LYS A 35 -4.92 7.96 -4.43
CA LYS A 35 -4.73 9.33 -4.93
C LYS A 35 -4.00 10.23 -3.92
N ASP A 36 -4.25 10.03 -2.63
CA ASP A 36 -3.68 10.79 -1.51
C ASP A 36 -2.26 10.35 -1.13
N LEU A 37 -1.74 9.27 -1.71
CA LEU A 37 -0.40 8.80 -1.40
C LEU A 37 0.67 9.71 -2.04
N PRO A 38 1.83 9.88 -1.40
CA PRO A 38 2.97 10.55 -2.00
C PRO A 38 3.44 9.84 -3.28
N GLU A 39 3.90 10.60 -4.28
CA GLU A 39 4.37 10.03 -5.55
C GLU A 39 5.56 9.08 -5.41
N TYR A 40 6.43 9.30 -4.41
CA TYR A 40 7.55 8.40 -4.15
C TYR A 40 7.14 6.99 -3.70
N ILE A 41 5.92 6.83 -3.13
CA ILE A 41 5.36 5.51 -2.74
C ILE A 41 4.48 4.94 -3.86
N LYS A 42 4.11 5.74 -4.87
CA LYS A 42 3.26 5.32 -6.00
C LYS A 42 4.02 4.47 -7.03
N THR A 43 4.71 3.45 -6.55
CA THR A 43 5.41 2.45 -7.38
C THR A 43 4.41 1.48 -8.01
N GLU A 44 4.86 0.74 -9.03
CA GLU A 44 4.04 -0.29 -9.66
C GLU A 44 3.62 -1.41 -8.70
N ARG A 45 4.48 -1.77 -7.74
CA ARG A 45 4.19 -2.79 -6.73
C ARG A 45 3.05 -2.34 -5.83
N MET A 46 3.10 -1.09 -5.38
CA MET A 46 2.07 -0.52 -4.52
C MET A 46 0.75 -0.32 -5.25
N LYS A 47 0.79 -0.01 -6.55
CA LYS A 47 -0.38 0.09 -7.42
C LYS A 47 -1.10 -1.25 -7.54
N LYS A 48 -0.35 -2.35 -7.71
CA LYS A 48 -0.89 -3.72 -7.70
C LYS A 48 -1.53 -4.05 -6.36
N TYR A 49 -0.82 -3.77 -5.25
CA TYR A 49 -1.35 -3.97 -3.90
C TYR A 49 -2.67 -3.23 -3.67
N TYR A 50 -2.76 -1.95 -4.05
CA TYR A 50 -4.01 -1.18 -3.93
C TYR A 50 -5.15 -1.71 -4.79
N ALA A 51 -4.86 -2.26 -5.98
CA ALA A 51 -5.89 -2.88 -6.81
C ALA A 51 -6.46 -4.14 -6.15
N GLU A 52 -5.60 -4.97 -5.55
CA GLU A 52 -6.03 -6.14 -4.77
C GLU A 52 -6.78 -5.74 -3.50
N LEU A 53 -6.29 -4.73 -2.79
CA LEU A 53 -6.92 -4.20 -1.59
C LEU A 53 -8.31 -3.64 -1.89
N LYS A 54 -8.48 -2.92 -2.99
CA LYS A 54 -9.80 -2.45 -3.45
C LYS A 54 -10.74 -3.62 -3.73
N ARG A 55 -10.28 -4.66 -4.44
CA ARG A 55 -11.07 -5.89 -4.67
C ARG A 55 -11.49 -6.57 -3.37
N ARG A 56 -10.60 -6.65 -2.37
CA ARG A 56 -10.92 -7.23 -1.05
C ARG A 56 -11.96 -6.42 -0.29
N ILE A 57 -11.90 -5.09 -0.36
CA ILE A 57 -12.89 -4.21 0.26
C ILE A 57 -14.24 -4.35 -0.45
N GLU A 58 -14.26 -4.32 -1.78
CA GLU A 58 -15.50 -4.50 -2.57
C GLU A 58 -16.12 -5.88 -2.30
N ALA A 59 -15.32 -6.94 -2.18
CA ALA A 59 -15.81 -8.28 -1.81
C ALA A 59 -16.41 -8.31 -0.39
N ARG A 60 -15.73 -7.72 0.60
CA ARG A 60 -16.26 -7.61 1.98
C ARG A 60 -17.54 -6.79 2.07
N ASP A 61 -17.71 -5.77 1.22
CA ASP A 61 -18.91 -4.93 1.18
C ASP A 61 -20.09 -5.68 0.54
N GLN A 62 -19.83 -6.51 -0.49
CA GLN A 62 -20.85 -7.35 -1.13
C GLN A 62 -21.35 -8.52 -0.27
N GLU A 63 -20.59 -8.96 0.73
CA GLU A 63 -21.00 -10.03 1.67
C GLU A 63 -21.89 -9.54 2.83
N LYS A 64 -22.26 -8.25 2.87
CA LYS A 64 -23.02 -7.62 3.95
C LYS A 64 -24.44 -7.23 3.54
#